data_AF-A0A9X1GFB0-F1
#
_entry.id   AF-A0A9X1GFB0-F1
#
_cell.length_a   1.000
_cell.length_b   1.000
_cell.length_c   1.000
_cell.angle_alpha   90.00
_cell.angle_beta   90.00
_cell.angle_gamma   90.00
#
_symmetry.space_group_name_H-M   'P 1'
#
loop_
_entity.id
_entity.type
_entity.pdbx_description
1 polymer ?
#
loop_
_entity_poly.entity_id
_entity_poly.type
_entity_poly.pdbx_seq_one_letter_code
_entity_poly.pdbx_strand_id
1 'polypeptide(L)'
;MRKDIREGVMIYVINEIKPNYAALAKQYDCDYRTVKHAYEEAQVKESKPPERKKRPSKLDPYREIIQDKINDQCRAYSIFRFIEHKGFGGS
;
A
#
# COMPACT_ATOMS: atom_id res chain seq x y z
N MET A 1 -6.18 -4.30 4.61
CA MET A 1 -7.36 -4.51 5.47
C MET A 1 -6.88 -5.06 6.81
N ARG A 2 -7.54 -4.71 7.92
CA ARG A 2 -7.17 -5.22 9.26
C ARG A 2 -7.42 -6.74 9.33
N LYS A 3 -6.59 -7.47 10.08
CA LYS A 3 -6.62 -8.94 10.14
C LYS A 3 -7.84 -9.47 10.92
N ASP A 4 -8.18 -8.80 12.02
CA ASP A 4 -9.34 -9.08 12.87
C ASP A 4 -10.67 -9.09 12.09
N ILE A 5 -10.87 -8.16 11.16
CA ILE A 5 -12.07 -8.11 10.31
C ILE A 5 -12.14 -9.34 9.39
N ARG A 6 -11.00 -9.78 8.83
CA ARG A 6 -10.95 -10.96 7.95
C ARG A 6 -11.28 -12.23 8.72
N GLU A 7 -10.69 -12.40 9.89
CA GLU A 7 -10.92 -13.55 10.77
C GLU A 7 -12.37 -13.59 11.26
N GLY A 8 -12.91 -12.45 11.69
CA GLY A 8 -14.31 -12.34 12.14
C GLY A 8 -15.32 -12.69 11.05
N VAL A 9 -15.03 -12.33 9.80
CA VAL A 9 -15.90 -12.61 8.66
C VAL A 9 -15.75 -14.04 8.14
N MET A 10 -14.57 -14.65 8.28
CA MET A 10 -14.32 -16.05 7.89
C MET A 10 -15.24 -17.04 8.60
N ILE A 11 -15.59 -16.79 9.86
CA ILE A 11 -16.52 -17.64 10.61
C ILE A 11 -17.87 -17.74 9.89
N TYR A 12 -18.38 -16.63 9.37
CA TYR A 12 -19.66 -16.62 8.65
C TYR A 12 -19.57 -17.28 7.27
N VAL A 13 -18.42 -17.16 6.59
CA VAL A 13 -18.15 -17.84 5.32
C VAL A 13 -18.12 -19.37 5.52
N ILE A 14 -17.43 -19.86 6.55
CA ILE A 14 -17.35 -21.29 6.87
C ILE A 14 -18.72 -21.87 7.20
N ASN A 15 -19.54 -21.12 7.93
CA ASN A 15 -20.89 -21.53 8.28
C ASN A 15 -21.91 -21.31 7.14
N GLU A 16 -21.49 -20.80 5.98
CA GLU A 16 -22.37 -20.47 4.83
C GLU A 16 -23.53 -19.51 5.18
N ILE A 17 -23.36 -18.70 6.23
CA ILE A 17 -24.35 -17.74 6.70
C ILE A 17 -23.99 -16.35 6.18
N LYS A 18 -24.99 -15.61 5.69
CA LYS A 18 -24.82 -14.19 5.34
C LYS A 18 -24.83 -13.35 6.63
N PRO A 19 -23.72 -12.69 7.01
CA PRO A 19 -23.68 -11.91 8.22
C PRO A 19 -24.47 -10.59 8.10
N ASN A 20 -24.90 -10.06 9.25
CA ASN A 20 -25.32 -8.67 9.33
C ASN A 20 -24.08 -7.76 9.39
N TYR A 21 -23.69 -7.24 8.23
CA TYR A 21 -22.52 -6.37 8.09
C TYR A 21 -22.58 -5.11 8.98
N ALA A 22 -23.77 -4.56 9.26
CA ALA A 22 -23.89 -3.35 10.09
C ALA A 22 -23.62 -3.65 11.58
N ALA A 23 -24.00 -4.83 12.06
CA ALA A 23 -23.70 -5.27 13.42
C ALA A 23 -22.19 -5.54 13.59
N LEU A 24 -21.58 -6.24 12.62
CA LEU A 24 -20.13 -6.49 12.61
C LEU A 24 -19.33 -5.19 12.51
N ALA A 25 -19.78 -4.26 11.66
CA ALA A 25 -19.17 -2.94 11.52
C ALA A 25 -19.07 -2.20 12.87
N LYS A 26 -20.14 -2.24 13.68
CA LYS A 26 -20.15 -1.65 15.04
C LYS A 26 -19.25 -2.40 16.01
N GLN A 27 -19.20 -3.73 15.94
CA GLN A 27 -18.35 -4.54 16.83
C GLN A 27 -16.86 -4.29 16.60
N TYR A 28 -16.46 -4.16 15.32
CA TYR A 28 -15.06 -3.96 14.93
C TYR A 28 -14.68 -2.48 14.73
N ASP A 29 -15.60 -1.56 15.04
CA ASP A 29 -15.46 -0.11 14.81
C ASP A 29 -14.91 0.20 13.42
N CYS A 30 -15.63 -0.25 12.38
CA CYS A 30 -15.23 -0.11 10.99
C CYS A 30 -16.42 0.22 10.09
N ASP A 31 -16.14 0.72 8.88
CA ASP A 31 -17.19 1.01 7.91
C ASP A 31 -17.85 -0.27 7.37
N TYR A 32 -19.18 -0.24 7.19
CA TYR A 32 -19.98 -1.34 6.63
C TYR A 32 -19.38 -1.92 5.34
N ARG A 33 -18.88 -1.06 4.44
CA ARG A 33 -18.33 -1.49 3.15
C ARG A 33 -17.06 -2.31 3.33
N THR A 34 -16.29 -2.03 4.39
CA THR A 34 -15.08 -2.79 4.73
C THR A 34 -15.42 -4.23 5.10
N VAL A 35 -16.45 -4.42 5.94
CA VAL A 35 -16.90 -5.76 6.34
C VAL A 35 -17.50 -6.51 5.14
N LYS A 36 -18.32 -5.83 4.34
CA LYS A 36 -18.90 -6.42 3.12
C LYS A 36 -17.82 -6.87 2.14
N HIS A 37 -16.83 -6.02 1.88
CA HIS A 37 -15.69 -6.34 1.02
C HIS A 37 -14.86 -7.50 1.57
N ALA A 38 -14.66 -7.56 2.89
CA ALA A 38 -13.96 -8.66 3.54
C ALA A 38 -14.70 -10.00 3.35
N TYR A 39 -16.03 -9.99 3.38
CA TYR A 39 -16.85 -11.18 3.16
C TYR A 39 -16.79 -11.65 1.72
N GLU A 40 -16.90 -10.72 0.77
CA GLU A 40 -16.76 -11.02 -0.66
C GLU A 40 -15.35 -11.52 -1.01
N GLU A 41 -14.29 -10.90 -0.46
CA GLU A 41 -12.91 -11.41 -0.57
C GLU A 41 -12.78 -12.83 -0.02
N ALA A 42 -13.33 -13.10 1.17
CA ALA A 42 -13.19 -14.41 1.82
C ALA A 42 -13.93 -15.55 1.11
N GLN A 43 -15.00 -15.25 0.36
CA GLN A 43 -15.68 -16.21 -0.51
C GLN A 43 -14.81 -16.60 -1.71
N VAL A 44 -13.99 -15.67 -2.22
CA VAL A 44 -13.06 -15.91 -3.32
C VAL A 44 -11.74 -16.44 -2.76
N LYS A 45 -11.63 -17.77 -2.61
CA LYS A 45 -10.46 -18.48 -2.02
C LYS A 45 -9.07 -18.06 -2.55
N GLU A 46 -8.99 -17.38 -3.69
CA GLU A 46 -7.74 -16.99 -4.35
C GLU A 46 -7.49 -15.48 -4.46
N SER A 47 -8.28 -14.61 -3.81
CA SER A 47 -8.04 -13.17 -3.94
C SER A 47 -6.79 -12.74 -3.16
N LYS A 48 -5.63 -12.75 -3.82
CA LYS A 48 -4.44 -12.04 -3.32
C LYS A 48 -4.82 -10.56 -3.15
N PRO A 49 -4.44 -9.92 -2.04
CA PRO A 49 -4.68 -8.49 -1.89
C PRO A 49 -4.05 -7.76 -3.08
N PRO A 50 -4.73 -6.75 -3.66
CA PRO A 50 -4.18 -6.02 -4.78
C PRO A 50 -2.82 -5.45 -4.39
N GLU A 51 -1.80 -5.75 -5.18
CA GLU A 51 -0.47 -5.20 -4.95
C GLU A 51 -0.55 -3.67 -4.98
N ARG A 52 -0.04 -3.03 -3.93
CA ARG A 52 0.04 -1.57 -3.91
C ARG A 52 0.94 -1.15 -5.05
N LYS A 53 0.41 -0.37 -5.99
CA LYS A 53 1.20 0.24 -7.07
C LYS A 53 2.34 1.03 -6.45
N LYS A 54 3.57 0.55 -6.60
CA LYS A 54 4.77 1.28 -6.22
C LYS A 54 4.94 2.40 -7.25
N ARG A 55 4.69 3.65 -6.84
CA ARG A 55 4.94 4.80 -7.69
C ARG A 55 6.45 5.03 -7.72
N PRO A 56 7.10 5.09 -8.90
CA PRO A 56 8.51 5.41 -8.96
C PRO A 56 8.74 6.83 -8.42
N SER A 57 9.84 7.01 -7.71
CA SER A 57 10.30 8.31 -7.25
C SER A 57 10.84 9.11 -8.44
N LYS A 58 10.70 10.43 -8.38
CA LYS A 58 11.37 11.35 -9.34
C LYS A 58 12.90 11.23 -9.29
N LEU A 59 13.45 10.68 -8.20
CA LEU A 59 14.89 10.44 -8.04
C LEU A 59 15.34 9.08 -8.56
N ASP A 60 14.42 8.16 -8.89
CA ASP A 60 14.78 6.82 -9.37
C ASP A 60 15.68 6.87 -10.62
N PRO A 61 15.45 7.75 -11.61
CA PRO A 61 16.34 7.87 -12.77
C PRO A 61 17.75 8.38 -12.43
N TYR A 62 17.92 9.06 -11.30
CA TYR A 62 19.19 9.66 -10.87
C TYR A 62 19.90 8.83 -9.80
N ARG A 63 19.38 7.67 -9.42
CA ARG A 63 19.86 6.87 -8.29
C ARG A 63 21.33 6.50 -8.39
N GLU A 64 21.77 6.01 -9.55
CA GLU A 64 23.16 5.63 -9.80
C GLU A 64 24.09 6.85 -9.71
N ILE A 65 23.72 7.94 -10.39
CA ILE A 65 24.47 9.21 -10.39
C ILE A 65 24.64 9.76 -8.97
N ILE A 66 23.59 9.69 -8.15
CA ILE A 66 23.62 10.15 -6.76
C ILE A 66 24.58 9.25 -5.97
N GLN A 67 24.50 7.93 -6.14
CA GLN A 67 25.35 6.98 -5.42
C GLN A 67 26.83 7.17 -5.78
N ASP A 68 27.15 7.33 -7.06
CA ASP A 68 28.52 7.58 -7.52
C ASP A 68 29.10 8.85 -6.89
N LYS A 69 28.31 9.94 -6.89
CA LYS A 69 28.76 11.21 -6.30
C LYS A 69 28.88 11.18 -4.78
N ILE A 70 28.09 10.36 -4.11
CA ILE A 70 28.24 10.12 -2.67
C ILE A 70 29.55 9.38 -2.42
N ASN A 71 29.89 8.39 -3.25
CA ASN A 71 31.16 7.66 -3.17
C ASN A 71 32.36 8.58 -3.44
N ASP A 72 32.21 9.54 -4.36
CA ASP A 72 33.18 10.62 -4.63
C ASP A 72 33.22 11.70 -3.53
N GLN A 73 32.47 11.52 -2.44
CA GLN A 73 32.44 12.42 -1.28
C GLN A 73 31.99 13.86 -1.61
N CYS A 74 31.14 14.00 -2.63
CA CYS A 74 30.54 15.29 -2.99
C CYS A 74 29.53 15.76 -1.93
N ARG A 75 29.50 17.08 -1.67
CA ARG A 75 28.49 17.69 -0.82
C ARG A 75 27.09 17.49 -1.42
N ALA A 76 26.11 17.18 -0.59
CA ALA A 76 24.71 16.97 -1.00
C ALA A 76 24.15 18.12 -1.89
N TYR A 77 24.47 19.37 -1.56
CA TYR A 77 24.06 20.53 -2.37
C TYR A 77 24.64 20.48 -3.80
N SER A 78 25.90 20.08 -3.95
CA SER A 78 26.53 19.93 -5.27
C SER A 78 25.89 18.81 -6.09
N ILE A 79 25.50 17.70 -5.44
CA ILE A 79 24.76 16.60 -6.08
C ILE A 79 23.40 17.09 -6.56
N PHE A 80 22.68 17.84 -5.73
CA PHE A 80 21.40 18.45 -6.09
C PHE A 80 21.51 19.38 -7.31
N ARG A 81 22.45 20.32 -7.31
CA ARG A 81 22.67 21.24 -8.44
C ARG A 81 23.04 20.49 -9.72
N PHE A 82 23.80 19.40 -9.60
CA PHE A 82 24.14 18.57 -10.75
C PHE A 82 22.92 17.88 -11.37
N ILE A 83 22.04 17.30 -10.56
CA ILE A 83 20.82 16.65 -11.09
C ILE A 83 19.82 17.69 -11.61
N GLU A 84 19.76 18.89 -11.01
CA GLU A 84 18.95 20.02 -11.49
C GLU A 84 19.37 20.41 -12.92
N HIS A 85 20.67 20.54 -13.18
CA HIS A 85 21.20 20.78 -14.53
C HIS A 85 20.91 19.64 -15.52
N LYS A 86 20.75 18.40 -15.05
CA LYS A 86 20.35 17.26 -15.89
C LYS A 86 18.84 17.21 -16.19
N GLY A 87 18.05 18.16 -15.70
CA GLY A 87 16.61 18.24 -15.94
C GLY A 87 15.75 17.76 -14.77
N PHE A 88 16.32 17.64 -13.56
CA PHE A 88 15.51 17.42 -12.36
C PHE A 88 14.73 18.70 -12.00
N GLY A 89 13.43 18.70 -12.29
CA GLY A 89 12.54 19.87 -12.08
C GLY A 89 12.13 20.15 -10.62
N GLY A 90 12.69 19.44 -9.63
CA GLY A 90 12.31 19.60 -8.23
C GLY A 90 11.05 18.79 -7.82
N SER A 91 10.68 18.96 -6.55
CA SER A 91 9.56 18.27 -5.89
C SER A 91 8.21 18.65 -6.48
#